data_AF-A0A257GVT6-F1
#
_entry.id   AF-A0A257GVT6-F1
#
_cell.length_a   1.000
_cell.length_b   1.000
_cell.length_c   1.000
_cell.angle_alpha   90.00
_cell.angle_beta   90.00
_cell.angle_gamma   90.00
#
_symmetry.space_group_name_H-M   'P 1'
#
loop_
_entity.id
_entity.type
_entity.pdbx_description
1 polymer ?
#
loop_
_entity_poly.entity_id
_entity_poly.type
_entity_poly.pdbx_seq_one_letter_code
_entity_poly.pdbx_strand_id
1 'polypeptide(L)' 'LPLVAPVLDVQDNAGRYLELMRVDKKAEAGDIRFVLIHSQGNATLGPADEAIVRQVIAQSCR' A
#
# COMPACT_ATOMS: atom_id res chain seq x y z
N LEU A 1 19.83 -2.06 -0.79
CA LEU A 1 18.48 -2.64 -0.88
C LEU A 1 17.96 -2.41 -2.29
N PRO A 2 17.14 -3.31 -2.86
CA PRO A 2 16.50 -3.05 -4.15
C PRO A 2 15.60 -1.81 -4.06
N LEU A 3 15.60 -1.01 -5.12
CA LEU A 3 14.79 0.21 -5.23
C LEU A 3 13.40 -0.08 -5.83
N VAL A 4 13.21 -1.27 -6.40
CA VAL A 4 11.99 -1.70 -7.08
C VAL A 4 11.30 -2.76 -6.22
N ALA A 5 9.98 -2.62 -6.06
CA ALA A 5 9.17 -3.58 -5.35
C ALA A 5 9.06 -4.90 -6.17
N PRO A 6 9.07 -6.08 -5.52
CA PRO A 6 8.93 -7.34 -6.21
C PRO A 6 7.52 -7.53 -6.78
N VAL A 7 7.43 -8.29 -7.87
CA VAL A 7 6.15 -8.85 -8.33
C VAL A 7 5.85 -10.09 -7.47
N LEU A 8 4.81 -10.00 -6.65
CA LEU A 8 4.33 -11.06 -5.74
C LEU A 8 3.36 -12.02 -6.43
N ASP A 9 2.60 -11.53 -7.41
CA ASP A 9 1.64 -12.31 -8.20
C ASP A 9 1.61 -11.80 -9.64
N VAL A 10 1.71 -12.70 -10.63
CA VAL A 10 1.77 -12.35 -12.06
C VAL A 10 0.40 -12.04 -12.67
N GLN A 11 -0.69 -12.44 -12.02
CA GLN A 11 -2.07 -12.23 -12.46
C GLN A 11 -2.70 -11.00 -11.78
N ASP A 12 -2.57 -10.87 -10.46
CA ASP A 12 -3.02 -9.68 -9.71
C ASP A 12 -2.02 -9.28 -8.62
N ASN A 13 -0.89 -8.70 -9.03
CA ASN A 13 0.14 -8.24 -8.12
C ASN A 13 -0.40 -7.26 -7.05
N ALA A 14 -1.21 -6.29 -7.47
CA ALA A 14 -1.73 -5.27 -6.56
C ALA A 14 -2.73 -5.84 -5.56
N GLY A 15 -3.59 -6.78 -5.99
CA GLY A 15 -4.47 -7.53 -5.10
C GLY A 15 -3.68 -8.30 -4.05
N ARG A 16 -2.60 -8.99 -4.44
CA ARG A 16 -1.75 -9.73 -3.50
C ARG A 16 -1.14 -8.82 -2.43
N TYR A 17 -0.69 -7.62 -2.80
CA TYR A 17 -0.23 -6.62 -1.85
C TYR A 17 -1.34 -6.17 -0.89
N LEU A 18 -2.53 -5.86 -1.40
CA LEU A 18 -3.66 -5.40 -0.60
C LEU A 18 -4.12 -6.46 0.40
N GLU A 19 -4.17 -7.73 0.01
CA GLU A 19 -4.47 -8.86 0.90
C GLU A 19 -3.48 -8.93 2.07
N LEU A 20 -2.19 -8.77 1.80
CA LEU A 20 -1.15 -8.77 2.83
C LEU A 20 -1.26 -7.54 3.74
N MET A 21 -1.66 -6.38 3.21
CA MET A 21 -1.84 -5.16 4.01
C MET A 21 -3.05 -5.22 4.93
N ARG A 22 -4.11 -5.97 4.59
CA ARG A 22 -5.31 -6.11 5.44
C ARG A 22 -5.03 -6.76 6.79
N VAL A 23 -3.94 -7.52 6.92
CA VAL A 23 -3.51 -8.14 8.18
C VAL A 23 -2.40 -7.36 8.90
N ASP A 24 -2.01 -6.18 8.39
CA ASP A 24 -1.04 -5.32 9.07
C ASP A 24 -1.59 -4.82 10.40
N LYS A 25 -0.72 -4.59 11.38
CA LYS A 25 -1.09 -4.07 12.71
C LYS A 25 -1.79 -2.70 12.66
N LYS A 26 -1.68 -1.94 11.57
CA LYS A 26 -2.36 -0.66 11.37
C LYS A 26 -3.77 -0.79 10.80
N ALA A 27 -4.18 -1.98 10.37
CA ALA A 27 -5.57 -2.18 9.95
C ALA A 27 -6.51 -2.00 11.15
N GLU A 28 -7.58 -1.22 10.97
CA GLU A 28 -8.59 -0.97 11.99
C GLU A 28 -9.92 -1.55 11.50
N ALA A 29 -10.50 -2.49 12.27
CA ALA A 29 -11.72 -3.23 11.89
C ALA A 29 -11.70 -3.93 10.50
N GLY A 30 -10.51 -4.17 9.93
CA GLY A 30 -10.35 -4.79 8.60
C GLY A 30 -10.07 -3.80 7.47
N ASP A 31 -10.17 -2.50 7.74
CA ASP A 31 -9.81 -1.44 6.78
C ASP A 31 -8.32 -1.10 6.88
N ILE A 32 -7.63 -1.05 5.73
CA ILE A 32 -6.22 -0.72 5.66
C ILE A 32 -6.03 0.77 6.02
N ARG A 33 -5.12 1.04 6.96
CA ARG A 33 -4.70 2.41 7.29
C ARG A 33 -3.28 2.67 6.80
N PHE A 34 -3.09 3.82 6.17
CA PHE A 34 -1.82 4.27 5.64
C PHE A 34 -1.28 5.43 6.46
N VAL A 35 0.05 5.50 6.55
CA VAL A 35 0.73 6.71 7.02
C VAL A 35 0.85 7.65 5.83
N LEU A 36 0.05 8.70 5.82
CA LEU A 36 0.01 9.72 4.79
C LEU A 36 0.94 10.86 5.18
N ILE A 37 1.96 11.12 4.35
CA ILE A 37 2.93 12.21 4.56
C ILE A 37 2.45 13.42 3.77
N HIS A 38 2.16 14.52 4.47
CA HIS A 38 1.72 15.77 3.84
C HIS A 38 2.90 16.73 3.60
N SER A 39 3.80 16.81 4.57
CA SER A 39 5.00 17.63 4.51
C SER A 39 6.06 17.08 5.48
N GLN A 40 7.27 17.64 5.45
CA GLN A 40 8.35 17.21 6.34
C GLN A 40 7.92 17.35 7.81
N GLY A 41 7.96 16.23 8.55
CA GLY A 41 7.52 16.19 9.95
C GLY A 41 6.00 16.18 10.15
N ASN A 42 5.20 16.18 9.08
CA ASN A 42 3.74 16.08 9.16
C ASN A 42 3.24 14.80 8.48
N ALA A 43 2.76 13.87 9.29
CA ALA A 43 2.12 12.65 8.81
C ALA A 43 0.87 12.33 9.63
N THR A 44 -0.11 11.69 8.99
CA THR A 44 -1.37 11.27 9.61
C THR A 44 -1.69 9.83 9.27
N LEU A 45 -2.42 9.15 10.15
CA LEU A 45 -2.94 7.81 9.87
C LEU A 45 -4.32 7.93 9.22
N GLY A 46 -4.46 7.51 7.97
CA GLY A 46 -5.65 7.75 7.15
C GLY A 46 -6.05 6.53 6.30
N PRO A 47 -7.31 6.47 5.82
CA PRO A 47 -7.64 5.59 4.71
C PRO A 47 -7.02 6.14 3.41
N ALA A 48 -6.92 5.31 2.39
CA ALA A 48 -6.59 5.73 1.02
C ALA A 48 -7.50 4.99 0.04
N ASP A 49 -7.81 5.62 -1.09
CA ASP A 49 -8.60 4.99 -2.15
C ASP A 49 -7.83 3.79 -2.73
N GLU A 50 -8.46 2.61 -2.74
CA GLU A 50 -7.86 1.38 -3.25
C GLU A 50 -7.37 1.54 -4.70
N ALA A 51 -8.09 2.29 -5.54
CA ALA A 51 -7.70 2.51 -6.93
C ALA A 51 -6.35 3.24 -7.02
N ILE A 52 -6.12 4.23 -6.16
CA ILE A 52 -4.86 4.97 -6.07
C ILE A 52 -3.75 4.04 -5.56
N VAL A 53 -4.03 3.25 -4.52
CA VAL A 53 -3.05 2.30 -3.95
C VAL A 53 -2.61 1.28 -5.00
N ARG A 54 -3.55 0.73 -5.78
CA ARG A 54 -3.26 -0.20 -6.89
C ARG A 54 -2.35 0.45 -7.94
N GLN A 55 -2.60 1.71 -8.29
CA GLN A 55 -1.77 2.45 -9.25
C GLN A 55 -0.33 2.62 -8.73
N VAL A 56 -0.16 3.01 -7.47
CA VAL A 56 1.16 3.22 -6.86
C VAL A 56 1.95 1.91 -6.80
N ILE A 57 1.31 0.79 -6.43
CA ILE A 57 1.94 -0.53 -6.43
C ILE A 57 2.41 -0.90 -7.85
N ALA A 58 1.56 -0.71 -8.85
CA ALA A 58 1.90 -1.00 -10.24
C ALA A 58 3.04 -0.13 -10.78
N GLN A 59 3.21 1.10 -10.28
CA GLN A 59 4.35 1.97 -10.62
C GLN A 59 5.63 1.56 -9.89
N SER A 60 5.52 1.10 -8.64
CA SER A 60 6.66 0.74 -7.79
C SER A 60 7.32 -0.58 -8.17
N CYS A 61 6.62 -1.43 -8.94
CA CYS A 61 7.12 -2.73 -9.41
C CYS A 61 7.68 -2.68 -10.85
N ARG A 62 7.93 -1.49 -11.40
CA ARG A 62 8.60 -1.26 -12.70
C ARG A 62 10.05 -0.89 -12.47
#